data_AF-A0A976JM10-F1
#
_entry.id   AF-A0A976JM10-F1
#
_cell.length_a   1.000
_cell.length_b   1.000
_cell.length_c   1.000
_cell.angle_alpha   90.00
_cell.angle_beta   90.00
_cell.angle_gamma   90.00
#
_symmetry.space_group_name_H-M   'P 1'
#
loop_
_entity.id
_entity.type
_entity.pdbx_description
1 polymer ?
#
loop_
_entity_poly.entity_id
_entity_poly.type
_entity_poly.pdbx_seq_one_letter_code
_entity_poly.pdbx_strand_id
1 'polypeptide(L)'
;MKWMTWLWMTSSLLIALPVFGASKDKECGKVKKLQLTISAHGSNIANEETTRTPEGGSYKRQVVKCQRNKCRVETREDFLHLYEPEHPDADANGYVQYPNIEPAKEINKFMAAISELELIAKRGKCGLSHEQASKGFIIKYDKGEIQEDHFILPDNILITGWKRTLKNGQDSLLSFSNF
;
A
#
# COMPACT_ATOMS: atom_id res chain seq x y z
N MET A 1 45.79 -55.44 42.79
CA MET A 1 46.20 -54.07 42.39
C MET A 1 45.48 -53.69 41.10
N LYS A 2 44.47 -52.82 41.19
CA LYS A 2 43.69 -52.30 40.05
C LYS A 2 44.36 -51.02 39.52
N TRP A 3 44.61 -50.95 38.22
CA TRP A 3 45.00 -49.74 37.49
C TRP A 3 44.13 -49.71 36.22
N MET A 4 42.87 -49.26 36.31
CA MET A 4 42.36 -47.91 36.07
C MET A 4 42.50 -47.46 34.59
N THR A 5 41.44 -47.74 33.83
CA THR A 5 41.21 -47.30 32.46
C THR A 5 40.87 -45.80 32.43
N TRP A 6 41.58 -45.04 31.59
CA TRP A 6 41.27 -43.63 31.32
C TRP A 6 40.30 -43.54 30.14
N LEU A 7 39.04 -43.18 30.39
CA LEU A 7 38.13 -42.66 29.37
C LEU A 7 38.42 -41.17 29.20
N TRP A 8 38.93 -40.75 28.03
CA TRP A 8 38.94 -39.35 27.64
C TRP A 8 37.53 -38.97 27.18
N MET A 9 36.78 -38.22 28.00
CA MET A 9 35.63 -37.47 27.52
C MET A 9 36.15 -36.29 26.68
N THR A 10 36.10 -36.42 25.35
CA THR A 10 36.26 -35.26 24.48
C THR A 10 35.01 -34.39 24.62
N SER A 11 35.13 -33.31 25.40
CA SER A 11 34.11 -32.26 25.46
C SER A 11 34.04 -31.60 24.09
N SER A 12 33.04 -31.97 23.29
CA SER A 12 32.72 -31.27 22.05
C SER A 12 32.20 -29.89 22.40
N LEU A 13 33.08 -28.89 22.35
CA LEU A 13 32.71 -27.49 22.42
C LEU A 13 31.91 -27.17 21.15
N LEU A 14 30.58 -27.11 21.27
CA LEU A 14 29.71 -26.59 20.22
C LEU A 14 29.99 -25.09 20.07
N ILE A 15 30.89 -24.74 19.16
CA ILE A 15 31.06 -23.36 18.72
C ILE A 15 29.79 -22.99 17.94
N ALA A 16 28.91 -22.21 18.57
CA ALA A 16 27.82 -21.57 17.86
C ALA A 16 28.42 -20.60 16.85
N LEU A 17 28.44 -20.99 15.58
CA LEU A 17 28.81 -20.07 14.51
C LEU A 17 27.81 -18.91 14.50
N PRO A 18 28.29 -17.65 14.39
CA PRO A 18 27.39 -16.52 14.25
C PRO A 18 26.52 -16.75 13.01
N VAL A 19 25.21 -16.78 13.22
CA VAL A 19 24.23 -16.79 12.13
C VAL A 19 24.52 -15.56 11.28
N PHE A 20 25.02 -15.80 10.06
CA PHE A 20 25.34 -14.76 9.09
C PHE A 20 24.15 -13.82 8.94
N GLY A 21 24.44 -12.52 9.01
CA GLY A 21 23.49 -11.42 9.09
C GLY A 21 22.34 -11.48 8.07
N ALA A 22 21.22 -10.90 8.50
CA ALA A 22 19.98 -10.77 7.75
C ALA A 22 20.22 -10.34 6.29
N SER A 23 20.07 -11.30 5.37
CA SER A 23 19.74 -11.01 3.98
C SER A 23 18.51 -10.10 3.99
N LYS A 24 18.64 -8.87 3.52
CA LYS A 24 17.48 -8.00 3.30
C LYS A 24 16.61 -8.68 2.25
N ASP A 25 15.56 -9.36 2.68
CA ASP A 25 14.62 -10.02 1.79
C ASP A 25 14.14 -8.98 0.76
N LYS A 26 14.44 -9.26 -0.52
CA LYS A 26 14.10 -8.39 -1.65
C LYS A 26 12.59 -8.14 -1.72
N GLU A 27 11.78 -9.07 -1.21
CA GLU A 27 10.33 -8.95 -1.04
C GLU A 27 9.96 -7.82 -0.07
N CYS A 28 10.64 -7.74 1.08
CA CYS A 28 10.40 -6.69 2.07
C CYS A 28 10.78 -5.29 1.59
N GLY A 29 11.73 -5.18 0.65
CA GLY A 29 12.08 -3.93 0.00
C GLY A 29 10.93 -3.31 -0.81
N LYS A 30 9.92 -4.10 -1.19
CA LYS A 30 8.78 -3.64 -2.00
C LYS A 30 7.61 -3.10 -1.17
N VAL A 31 7.49 -3.49 0.09
CA VAL A 31 6.31 -3.17 0.94
C VAL A 31 6.01 -1.68 0.95
N LYS A 32 7.02 -0.82 1.13
CA LYS A 32 6.80 0.63 1.12
C LYS A 32 6.27 1.14 -0.22
N LYS A 33 6.75 0.59 -1.34
CA LYS A 33 6.23 0.93 -2.67
C LYS A 33 4.76 0.53 -2.78
N LEU A 34 4.42 -0.70 -2.39
CA LEU A 34 3.04 -1.21 -2.44
C LEU A 34 2.08 -0.35 -1.61
N GLN A 35 2.46 -0.01 -0.38
CA GLN A 35 1.69 0.88 0.49
C GLN A 35 1.40 2.24 -0.14
N LEU A 36 2.40 2.84 -0.80
CA LEU A 36 2.24 4.12 -1.52
C LEU A 36 1.42 3.97 -2.79
N THR A 37 1.56 2.85 -3.51
CA THR A 37 0.77 2.54 -4.71
C THR A 37 -0.72 2.44 -4.36
N ILE A 38 -1.06 1.71 -3.29
CA ILE A 38 -2.44 1.59 -2.80
C ILE A 38 -3.00 2.98 -2.45
N SER A 39 -2.24 3.80 -1.72
CA SER A 39 -2.65 5.18 -1.42
C SER A 39 -2.87 6.03 -2.67
N ALA A 40 -1.87 6.15 -3.53
CA ALA A 40 -1.91 7.05 -4.67
C ALA A 40 -3.03 6.68 -5.65
N HIS A 41 -3.12 5.39 -6.01
CA HIS A 41 -4.14 4.93 -6.96
C HIS A 41 -5.53 4.92 -6.34
N GLY A 42 -5.67 4.55 -5.06
CA GLY A 42 -6.96 4.67 -4.35
C GLY A 42 -7.45 6.11 -4.31
N SER A 43 -6.58 7.07 -3.98
CA SER A 43 -6.92 8.50 -3.99
C SER A 43 -7.26 9.00 -5.38
N ASN A 44 -6.57 8.54 -6.43
CA ASN A 44 -6.90 8.92 -7.80
C ASN A 44 -8.31 8.45 -8.20
N ILE A 45 -8.64 7.19 -7.93
CA ILE A 45 -9.98 6.64 -8.23
C ILE A 45 -11.06 7.44 -7.49
N ALA A 46 -10.84 7.75 -6.21
CA ALA A 46 -11.82 8.46 -5.40
C ALA A 46 -12.02 9.94 -5.78
N ASN A 47 -11.10 10.53 -6.57
CA ASN A 47 -11.11 11.96 -6.89
C ASN A 47 -11.05 12.21 -8.41
N GLU A 48 -11.44 11.24 -9.24
CA GLU A 48 -11.31 11.34 -10.71
C GLU A 48 -12.18 12.44 -11.33
N GLU A 49 -13.30 12.78 -10.69
CA GLU A 49 -14.21 13.86 -11.11
C GLU A 49 -14.03 15.16 -10.30
N THR A 50 -13.01 15.24 -9.44
CA THR A 50 -12.84 16.39 -8.53
C THR A 50 -12.27 17.62 -9.25
N THR A 51 -13.16 18.53 -9.62
CA THR A 51 -12.87 19.84 -10.26
C THR A 51 -12.50 20.94 -9.27
N ARG A 52 -12.87 20.78 -7.99
CA ARG A 52 -12.59 21.75 -6.92
C ARG A 52 -12.23 21.07 -5.60
N THR A 53 -10.99 21.26 -5.17
CA THR A 53 -10.49 20.84 -3.84
C THR A 53 -10.68 21.96 -2.80
N PRO A 54 -10.60 21.66 -1.49
CA PRO A 54 -10.62 22.68 -0.44
C PRO A 54 -9.52 23.73 -0.56
N GLU A 55 -8.34 23.34 -1.08
CA GLU A 55 -7.21 24.22 -1.36
C GLU A 55 -7.39 25.03 -2.65
N GLY A 56 -8.40 24.70 -3.46
CA GLY A 56 -8.71 25.32 -4.74
C GLY A 56 -8.18 24.54 -5.95
N GLY A 57 -8.89 24.67 -7.06
CA GLY A 57 -8.56 24.00 -8.33
C GLY A 57 -8.82 22.49 -8.32
N SER A 58 -8.57 21.86 -9.47
CA SER A 58 -8.81 20.44 -9.71
C SER A 58 -7.85 19.53 -8.94
N TYR A 59 -8.30 18.32 -8.59
CA TYR A 59 -7.47 17.33 -7.93
C TYR A 59 -6.24 16.98 -8.79
N LYS A 60 -5.06 17.02 -8.17
CA LYS A 60 -3.81 16.68 -8.86
C LYS A 60 -3.56 15.19 -8.75
N ARG A 61 -3.57 14.49 -9.89
CA ARG A 61 -3.31 13.06 -9.95
C ARG A 61 -1.99 12.70 -9.27
N GLN A 62 -2.02 11.68 -8.42
CA GLN A 62 -0.88 11.19 -7.67
C GLN A 62 -0.17 10.04 -8.41
N VAL A 63 1.16 10.02 -8.35
CA VAL A 63 1.99 8.94 -8.91
C VAL A 63 3.10 8.56 -7.94
N VAL A 64 3.42 7.26 -7.88
CA VAL A 64 4.56 6.79 -7.07
C VAL A 64 5.84 6.87 -7.89
N LYS A 65 6.81 7.66 -7.44
CA LYS A 65 8.18 7.65 -7.98
C LYS A 65 9.13 7.01 -6.97
N CYS A 66 9.91 6.06 -7.46
CA CYS A 66 10.93 5.38 -6.68
C CYS A 66 12.30 5.64 -7.28
N GLN A 67 13.25 6.04 -6.45
CA GLN A 67 14.67 6.11 -6.80
C GLN A 67 15.44 5.19 -5.85
N ARG A 68 16.05 4.14 -6.40
CA ARG A 68 16.63 3.03 -5.63
C ARG A 68 15.57 2.42 -4.70
N ASN A 69 15.72 2.58 -3.39
CA ASN A 69 14.80 2.05 -2.36
C ASN A 69 14.00 3.13 -1.63
N LYS A 70 14.00 4.37 -2.14
CA LYS A 70 13.19 5.46 -1.60
C LYS A 70 12.07 5.77 -2.57
N CYS A 71 10.83 5.59 -2.12
CA CYS A 71 9.64 5.89 -2.88
C CYS A 71 8.88 7.05 -2.22
N ARG A 72 8.29 7.91 -3.04
CA ARG A 72 7.43 9.01 -2.63
C ARG A 72 6.27 9.15 -3.60
N VAL A 73 5.19 9.77 -3.13
CA VAL A 73 4.10 10.23 -3.99
C VAL A 73 4.50 11.59 -4.55
N GLU A 74 4.26 11.78 -5.84
CA GLU A 74 4.35 13.06 -6.53
C GLU A 74 3.01 13.36 -7.20
N THR A 75 2.64 14.63 -7.31
CA THR A 75 1.45 15.07 -8.03
C THR A 75 1.80 15.41 -9.48
N ARG A 76 0.81 15.28 -10.37
CA ARG A 76 0.90 15.66 -11.78
C ARG A 76 -0.07 16.80 -12.05
N GLU A 77 0.35 17.72 -12.90
CA GLU A 77 -0.44 18.88 -13.36
C GLU A 77 -0.78 18.71 -14.84
N ASP A 78 -1.16 17.49 -15.22
CA ASP A 78 -1.49 17.08 -16.59
C ASP A 78 -3.01 17.08 -16.83
N PHE A 79 -3.71 18.15 -16.42
CA PHE A 79 -5.18 18.23 -16.41
C PHE A 79 -5.86 18.12 -17.79
N LEU A 80 -7.10 17.62 -17.78
CA LEU A 80 -8.03 17.70 -18.90
C LEU A 80 -8.84 18.99 -18.81
N HIS A 81 -9.16 19.59 -19.94
CA HIS A 81 -10.07 20.74 -20.02
C HIS A 81 -11.25 20.36 -20.91
N LEU A 82 -12.45 20.31 -20.33
CA LEU A 82 -13.68 19.91 -21.01
C LEU A 82 -14.59 21.13 -21.17
N TYR A 83 -15.19 21.30 -22.34
CA TYR A 83 -16.09 22.42 -22.59
C TYR A 83 -17.47 22.13 -22.02
N GLU A 84 -17.81 22.80 -20.92
CA GLU A 84 -19.03 22.64 -20.14
C GLU A 84 -19.47 24.02 -19.61
N PRO A 85 -20.01 24.91 -20.47
CA PRO A 85 -20.23 26.31 -20.14
C PRO A 85 -21.23 26.57 -19.00
N GLU A 86 -22.10 25.61 -18.69
CA GLU A 86 -23.08 25.69 -17.60
C GLU A 86 -22.55 25.11 -16.28
N HIS A 87 -21.31 24.61 -16.24
CA HIS A 87 -20.73 24.01 -15.05
C HIS A 87 -20.30 25.11 -14.05
N PRO A 88 -20.54 24.96 -12.73
CA PRO A 88 -20.20 25.98 -11.72
C PRO A 88 -18.70 26.27 -11.62
N ASP A 89 -17.86 25.33 -12.06
CA ASP A 89 -16.40 25.47 -12.09
C ASP A 89 -15.85 25.82 -13.49
N ALA A 90 -16.72 26.14 -14.45
CA ALA A 90 -16.28 26.58 -15.78
C ALA A 90 -15.56 27.93 -15.70
N ASP A 91 -14.49 28.07 -16.48
CA ASP A 91 -13.79 29.34 -16.65
C ASP A 91 -14.58 30.32 -17.55
N ALA A 92 -14.03 31.51 -17.77
CA ALA A 92 -14.67 32.53 -18.60
C ALA A 92 -14.90 32.11 -20.07
N ASN A 93 -14.21 31.06 -20.54
CA ASN A 93 -14.36 30.51 -21.87
C ASN A 93 -15.27 29.26 -21.88
N GLY A 94 -15.85 28.88 -20.74
CA GLY A 94 -16.73 27.73 -20.60
C GLY A 94 -16.02 26.39 -20.41
N TYR A 95 -14.73 26.37 -20.04
CA TYR A 95 -13.98 25.13 -19.82
C TYR A 95 -13.83 24.78 -18.35
N VAL A 96 -14.00 23.50 -18.03
CA VAL A 96 -13.80 22.93 -16.69
C VAL A 96 -12.51 22.12 -16.66
N GLN A 97 -11.73 22.30 -15.60
CA GLN A 97 -10.49 21.56 -15.38
C GLN A 97 -10.76 20.28 -14.58
N TYR A 98 -10.44 19.14 -15.18
CA TYR A 98 -10.54 17.81 -14.56
C TYR A 98 -9.16 17.17 -14.36
N PRO A 99 -9.01 16.29 -13.35
CA PRO A 99 -7.84 15.43 -13.25
C PRO A 99 -7.75 14.51 -14.46
N ASN A 100 -6.56 14.33 -15.02
CA ASN A 100 -6.36 13.36 -16.11
C ASN A 100 -6.14 11.96 -15.56
N ILE A 101 -7.26 11.32 -15.20
CA ILE A 101 -7.29 10.00 -14.58
C ILE A 101 -8.02 9.04 -15.51
N GLU A 102 -7.42 7.86 -15.71
CA GLU A 102 -8.04 6.76 -16.44
C GLU A 102 -8.44 5.67 -15.43
N PRO A 103 -9.72 5.58 -15.03
CA PRO A 103 -10.14 4.80 -13.86
C PRO A 103 -9.72 3.33 -13.95
N ALA A 104 -9.93 2.71 -15.12
CA ALA A 104 -9.52 1.33 -15.38
C ALA A 104 -8.02 1.08 -15.16
N LYS A 105 -7.15 2.03 -15.52
CA LYS A 105 -5.69 1.91 -15.30
C LYS A 105 -5.34 2.07 -13.83
N GLU A 106 -6.02 2.95 -13.11
CA GLU A 106 -5.79 3.17 -11.68
C GLU A 106 -6.26 1.95 -10.86
N ILE A 107 -7.44 1.40 -11.14
CA ILE A 107 -7.97 0.18 -10.51
C ILE A 107 -7.02 -0.99 -10.73
N ASN A 108 -6.54 -1.20 -11.95
CA ASN A 108 -5.60 -2.30 -12.25
C ASN A 108 -4.31 -2.21 -11.40
N LYS A 109 -3.75 -1.01 -11.23
CA LYS A 109 -2.55 -0.80 -10.41
C LYS A 109 -2.84 -0.95 -8.92
N PHE A 110 -4.00 -0.47 -8.47
CA PHE A 110 -4.48 -0.62 -7.09
C PHE A 110 -4.64 -2.10 -6.72
N MET A 111 -5.41 -2.85 -7.51
CA MET A 111 -5.66 -4.28 -7.30
C MET A 111 -4.38 -5.10 -7.34
N ALA A 112 -3.49 -4.86 -8.32
CA ALA A 112 -2.22 -5.56 -8.40
C ALA A 112 -1.35 -5.33 -7.16
N ALA A 113 -1.33 -4.11 -6.62
CA ALA A 113 -0.57 -3.80 -5.41
C ALA A 113 -1.15 -4.47 -4.16
N ILE A 114 -2.47 -4.53 -4.04
CA ILE A 114 -3.15 -5.23 -2.95
C ILE A 114 -2.85 -6.71 -3.00
N SER A 115 -3.03 -7.36 -4.16
CA SER A 115 -2.75 -8.79 -4.30
C SER A 115 -1.29 -9.12 -3.97
N GLU A 116 -0.32 -8.32 -4.41
CA GLU A 116 1.09 -8.55 -4.04
C GLU A 116 1.31 -8.39 -2.53
N LEU A 117 0.70 -7.38 -1.90
CA LEU A 117 0.84 -7.12 -0.47
C LEU A 117 0.16 -8.20 0.40
N GLU A 118 -1.01 -8.65 -0.01
CA GLU A 118 -1.77 -9.72 0.63
C GLU A 118 -0.97 -11.02 0.63
N LEU A 119 -0.30 -11.36 -0.48
CA LEU A 119 0.56 -12.54 -0.56
C LEU A 119 1.75 -12.47 0.42
N ILE A 120 2.38 -11.29 0.56
CA ILE A 120 3.46 -11.08 1.54
C ILE A 120 2.93 -11.27 2.97
N ALA A 121 1.75 -10.71 3.25
CA ALA A 121 1.10 -10.81 4.56
C ALA A 121 0.68 -12.25 4.91
N LYS A 122 0.11 -13.00 3.96
CA LYS A 122 -0.25 -14.42 4.13
C LYS A 122 0.97 -15.31 4.42
N ARG A 123 2.15 -14.90 3.96
CA ARG A 123 3.43 -15.57 4.28
C ARG A 123 4.00 -15.19 5.65
N GLY A 124 3.38 -14.25 6.37
CA GLY A 124 3.88 -13.76 7.66
C GLY A 124 5.22 -13.04 7.55
N LYS A 125 5.54 -12.45 6.39
CA LYS A 125 6.83 -11.83 6.12
C LYS A 125 6.83 -10.33 6.37
N CYS A 126 8.02 -9.77 6.56
CA CYS A 126 8.25 -8.32 6.60
C CYS A 126 7.55 -7.56 7.74
N GLY A 127 7.07 -8.26 8.78
CA GLY A 127 6.26 -7.69 9.85
C GLY A 127 4.83 -7.38 9.39
N LEU A 128 4.31 -8.18 8.45
CA LEU A 128 2.93 -8.13 7.99
C LEU A 128 2.23 -9.41 8.44
N SER A 129 0.97 -9.27 8.83
CA SER A 129 0.06 -10.39 9.06
C SER A 129 -1.26 -10.18 8.33
N HIS A 130 -1.88 -11.29 7.94
CA HIS A 130 -3.16 -11.31 7.24
C HIS A 130 -4.23 -11.87 8.17
N GLU A 131 -5.35 -11.17 8.28
CA GLU A 131 -6.53 -11.60 9.03
C GLU A 131 -7.76 -11.57 8.12
N GLN A 132 -8.52 -12.67 8.11
CA GLN A 132 -9.77 -12.75 7.37
C GLN A 132 -10.86 -11.99 8.14
N ALA A 133 -11.56 -11.07 7.47
CA ALA A 133 -12.73 -10.39 8.01
C ALA A 133 -14.02 -10.99 7.41
N SER A 134 -15.17 -10.65 8.00
CA SER A 134 -16.48 -11.13 7.52
C SER A 134 -16.82 -10.65 6.11
N LYS A 135 -16.32 -9.47 5.71
CA LYS A 135 -16.53 -8.85 4.39
C LYS A 135 -15.22 -8.30 3.84
N GLY A 136 -14.26 -9.19 3.63
CA GLY A 136 -12.94 -8.88 3.09
C GLY A 136 -11.81 -9.30 4.03
N PHE A 137 -10.74 -8.52 4.12
CA PHE A 137 -9.57 -8.90 4.89
C PHE A 137 -8.80 -7.70 5.42
N ILE A 138 -7.98 -7.94 6.44
CA ILE A 138 -7.15 -6.95 7.10
C ILE A 138 -5.69 -7.36 6.95
N ILE A 139 -4.86 -6.40 6.55
CA ILE A 139 -3.40 -6.52 6.61
C ILE A 139 -2.92 -5.65 7.78
N LYS A 140 -2.26 -6.26 8.76
CA LYS A 140 -1.67 -5.55 9.91
C LYS A 140 -0.18 -5.37 9.71
N TYR A 141 0.36 -4.28 10.25
CA TYR A 141 1.75 -3.88 10.07
C TYR A 141 2.44 -3.63 11.42
N ASP A 142 3.48 -4.43 11.69
CA ASP A 142 4.28 -4.26 12.91
C ASP A 142 5.19 -3.02 12.80
N LYS A 143 5.62 -2.68 11.57
CA LYS A 143 6.62 -1.64 11.28
C LYS A 143 6.02 -0.48 10.49
N GLY A 144 6.60 0.71 10.67
CA GLY A 144 6.16 1.93 10.00
C GLY A 144 4.98 2.61 10.69
N GLU A 145 4.39 3.58 9.99
CA GLU A 145 3.32 4.47 10.49
C GLU A 145 1.93 3.85 10.35
N ILE A 146 1.76 2.95 9.38
CA ILE A 146 0.49 2.27 9.15
C ILE A 146 0.32 1.21 10.23
N GLN A 147 -0.86 1.16 10.83
CA GLN A 147 -1.25 0.11 11.76
C GLN A 147 -1.89 -1.05 11.00
N GLU A 148 -2.89 -0.75 10.17
CA GLU A 148 -3.62 -1.76 9.40
C GLU A 148 -4.28 -1.16 8.16
N ASP A 149 -4.49 -2.02 7.16
CA ASP A 149 -5.34 -1.77 6.02
C ASP A 149 -6.48 -2.79 6.02
N HIS A 150 -7.73 -2.32 6.02
CA HIS A 150 -8.93 -3.13 5.89
C HIS A 150 -9.50 -2.96 4.48
N PHE A 151 -9.48 -4.04 3.71
CA PHE A 151 -10.06 -4.10 2.37
C PHE A 151 -11.46 -4.71 2.45
N ILE A 152 -12.44 -3.99 1.92
CA ILE A 152 -13.87 -4.30 2.05
C ILE A 152 -14.33 -5.02 0.78
N LEU A 153 -14.84 -6.23 0.94
CA LEU A 153 -15.38 -7.08 -0.11
C LEU A 153 -16.76 -7.61 0.31
N PRO A 154 -17.87 -6.90 0.03
CA PRO A 154 -19.21 -7.28 0.49
C PRO A 154 -19.68 -8.63 -0.07
N ASP A 155 -19.36 -8.89 -1.35
CA ASP A 155 -19.78 -10.10 -2.07
C ASP A 155 -18.60 -11.03 -2.38
N ASN A 156 -17.43 -10.83 -1.75
CA ASN A 156 -16.18 -11.57 -2.00
C ASN A 156 -15.66 -11.54 -3.47
N ILE A 157 -16.23 -10.69 -4.34
CA ILE A 157 -15.86 -10.62 -5.76
C ILE A 157 -14.92 -9.44 -6.04
N LEU A 158 -15.26 -8.24 -5.55
CA LEU A 158 -14.48 -7.03 -5.79
C LEU A 158 -14.26 -6.24 -4.49
N ILE A 159 -13.16 -5.48 -4.48
CA ILE A 159 -12.86 -4.52 -3.42
C ILE A 159 -13.69 -3.27 -3.68
N THR A 160 -14.66 -3.00 -2.81
CA THR A 160 -15.54 -1.82 -2.91
C THR A 160 -15.10 -0.68 -1.99
N GLY A 161 -14.14 -0.93 -1.10
CA GLY A 161 -13.60 0.09 -0.23
C GLY A 161 -12.32 -0.35 0.45
N TRP A 162 -11.60 0.65 0.95
CA TRP A 162 -10.35 0.47 1.67
C TRP A 162 -10.25 1.49 2.79
N LYS A 163 -10.01 1.00 4.01
CA LYS A 163 -9.73 1.81 5.19
C LYS A 163 -8.30 1.58 5.63
N ARG A 164 -7.52 2.66 5.76
CA ARG A 164 -6.20 2.65 6.40
C ARG A 164 -6.28 3.29 7.77
N THR A 165 -5.78 2.58 8.78
CA THR A 165 -5.61 3.08 10.14
C THR A 165 -4.12 3.32 10.36
N LEU A 166 -3.75 4.51 10.81
CA LEU A 166 -2.39 4.85 11.21
C LEU A 166 -2.20 4.61 12.72
N LYS A 167 -0.95 4.38 13.15
CA LYS A 167 -0.63 4.15 14.57
C LYS A 167 -0.88 5.35 15.48
N ASN A 168 -1.02 6.54 14.90
CA ASN A 168 -1.43 7.75 15.63
C ASN A 168 -2.96 7.87 15.78
N GLY A 169 -3.73 6.86 15.34
CA GLY A 169 -5.18 6.84 15.39
C GLY A 169 -5.89 7.60 14.26
N GLN A 170 -5.14 8.16 13.29
CA GLN A 170 -5.75 8.77 12.12
C GLN A 170 -6.19 7.71 11.12
N ASP A 171 -7.41 7.87 10.62
CA ASP A 171 -8.00 6.97 9.64
C ASP A 171 -8.14 7.67 8.28
N SER A 172 -7.91 6.91 7.20
CA SER A 172 -8.27 7.30 5.84
C SER A 172 -9.19 6.24 5.28
N LEU A 173 -10.45 6.59 5.04
CA LEU A 173 -11.43 5.72 4.40
C LEU A 173 -11.66 6.19 2.97
N LEU A 174 -11.45 5.29 2.00
CA LEU A 174 -11.85 5.48 0.62
C LEU A 174 -12.90 4.43 0.27
N SER A 175 -14.04 4.91 -0.24
CA SER A 175 -15.10 4.07 -0.77
C SER A 175 -15.11 4.22 -2.29
N PHE A 176 -15.12 3.11 -3.00
CA PHE A 176 -15.24 3.05 -4.45
C PHE A 176 -16.72 2.77 -4.77
N SER A 177 -17.60 3.74 -4.53
CA SER A 177 -19.06 3.56 -4.63
C SER A 177 -19.59 3.53 -6.06
N ASN A 178 -18.74 3.71 -7.07
CA ASN A 178 -19.15 4.04 -8.43
C ASN A 178 -18.66 3.05 -9.51
N PHE A 179 -18.36 1.79 -9.16
CA PHE A 179 -18.06 0.73 -10.14
C PHE A 179 -18.97 -0.48 -9.97
#